data_AF-A0A2K5LH53-F1
#
_entry.id   AF-A0A2K5LH53-F1
#
_cell.length_a   1.000
_cell.length_b   1.000
_cell.length_c   1.000
_cell.angle_alpha   90.00
_cell.angle_beta   90.00
_cell.angle_gamma   90.00
#
_symmetry.space_group_name_H-M   'P 1'
#
loop_
_entity.id
_entity.type
_entity.pdbx_description
1 polymer ?
#
loop_
_entity_poly.entity_id
_entity_poly.type
_entity_poly.pdbx_seq_one_letter_code
_entity_poly.pdbx_strand_id
1 'polypeptide(L)'
;MSALGVTVALLVWVAVLLLVSIWRQVHSSWNLPPGPFPLPIIGNLFQLELKNIPKSFTQIIFNNGPTWKDIRRFSLTTLRNYGMGKQGYESRIQREAHFLLEALRKTQGQPFDPTFLIGCAPCNVIADILFRKHFDYNDEKFLRLMYLFNENFQLLSTPWLQLYNNFPSLLHYLPGSHRKVMKNVAEIKEYVSERVKEHLQSLDPNCPRDLTDCLLVEMEKEKHSAERLYTMDGITVTVADLFFAGTETTSTTLRYGLLILMKYPEIE
;
A
#
# COMPACT_ATOMS: atom_id res chain seq x y z
N MET A 1 52.46 -22.46 -9.29
CA MET A 1 51.67 -23.03 -10.42
C MET A 1 50.28 -23.54 -10.01
N SER A 2 49.99 -23.80 -8.73
CA SER A 2 48.67 -24.28 -8.28
C SER A 2 47.55 -23.23 -8.35
N ALA A 3 47.84 -21.96 -8.07
CA ALA A 3 46.82 -20.91 -8.08
C ALA A 3 46.20 -20.65 -9.46
N LEU A 4 47.01 -20.70 -10.52
CA LEU A 4 46.53 -20.46 -11.90
C LEU A 4 45.57 -21.56 -12.38
N GLY A 5 45.84 -22.82 -12.03
CA GLY A 5 44.99 -23.95 -12.39
C GLY A 5 43.61 -23.88 -11.73
N VAL A 6 43.55 -23.46 -10.47
CA VAL A 6 42.29 -23.29 -9.73
C VAL A 6 41.47 -22.15 -10.33
N THR A 7 42.09 -21.02 -10.68
CA THR A 7 41.38 -19.90 -11.31
C THR A 7 40.81 -20.26 -12.68
N VAL A 8 41.55 -21.02 -13.50
CA VAL A 8 41.07 -21.47 -14.81
C VAL A 8 39.93 -22.46 -14.68
N ALA A 9 40.02 -23.41 -13.75
CA ALA A 9 38.94 -24.37 -13.48
C ALA A 9 37.64 -23.67 -13.03
N LEU A 10 37.73 -22.65 -12.16
CA LEU A 10 36.58 -21.85 -11.73
C LEU A 10 35.95 -21.08 -12.89
N LEU A 11 36.76 -20.47 -13.76
CA LEU A 11 36.25 -19.74 -14.94
C LEU A 11 35.53 -20.67 -15.91
N VAL A 12 36.09 -21.84 -16.19
CA VAL A 12 35.46 -22.85 -17.05
C VAL A 12 34.15 -23.33 -16.44
N TRP A 13 34.13 -23.58 -15.13
CA TRP A 13 32.92 -24.01 -14.43
C TRP A 13 31.81 -22.95 -14.49
N VAL A 14 32.13 -21.68 -14.25
CA VAL A 14 31.17 -20.58 -14.38
C VAL A 14 30.67 -20.44 -15.82
N ALA A 15 31.55 -20.57 -16.82
CA ALA A 15 31.18 -20.50 -18.23
C ALA A 15 30.21 -21.64 -18.61
N VAL A 16 30.46 -22.86 -18.15
CA VAL A 16 29.57 -24.02 -18.37
C VAL A 16 28.20 -23.77 -17.71
N LEU A 17 28.16 -23.27 -16.48
CA LEU A 17 26.90 -22.92 -15.81
C LEU A 17 26.10 -21.85 -16.57
N LEU A 18 26.78 -20.83 -17.09
CA LEU A 18 26.15 -19.79 -17.90
C LEU A 18 25.59 -20.36 -19.20
N LEU A 19 26.33 -21.22 -19.90
CA LEU A 19 25.86 -21.88 -21.12
C LEU A 19 24.65 -22.77 -20.88
N VAL A 20 24.66 -23.56 -19.80
CA VAL A 20 23.52 -24.40 -19.39
C VAL A 20 22.31 -23.53 -19.03
N SER A 21 22.52 -22.42 -18.32
CA SER A 21 21.47 -21.45 -17.99
C SER A 21 20.85 -20.84 -19.24
N ILE A 22 21.68 -20.36 -20.18
CA ILE A 22 21.26 -19.76 -21.45
C ILE A 22 20.47 -20.78 -22.28
N TRP A 23 20.97 -22.01 -22.40
CA TRP A 23 20.30 -23.06 -23.16
C TRP A 23 18.92 -23.40 -22.58
N ARG A 24 18.84 -23.55 -21.24
CA ARG A 24 17.56 -23.78 -20.55
C ARG A 24 16.58 -22.63 -20.74
N GLN A 25 17.07 -21.40 -20.75
CA GLN A 25 16.29 -20.18 -20.93
C GLN A 25 15.77 -20.04 -22.37
N VAL A 26 16.61 -20.30 -23.37
CA VAL A 26 16.21 -20.38 -24.79
C VAL A 26 15.13 -21.45 -24.97
N HIS A 27 15.36 -22.65 -24.46
CA HIS A 27 14.40 -23.75 -24.60
C HIS A 27 13.06 -23.44 -23.94
N SER A 28 13.06 -22.83 -22.75
CA SER A 28 11.83 -22.41 -22.07
C SER A 28 11.09 -21.29 -22.81
N SER A 29 11.80 -20.42 -23.54
CA SER A 29 11.20 -19.28 -24.25
C SER A 29 10.33 -19.68 -25.44
N TRP A 30 10.53 -20.89 -25.98
CA TRP A 30 9.80 -21.37 -27.17
C TRP A 30 8.30 -21.57 -26.93
N ASN A 31 7.88 -21.74 -25.67
CA ASN A 31 6.48 -21.92 -25.27
C ASN A 31 5.87 -20.67 -24.62
N LEU A 32 6.62 -19.58 -24.54
CA LEU A 32 6.20 -18.32 -23.94
C LEU A 32 5.84 -17.30 -25.05
N PRO A 33 4.99 -16.30 -24.75
CA PRO A 33 4.74 -15.21 -25.70
C PRO A 33 6.06 -14.53 -26.11
N PRO A 34 6.15 -14.02 -27.36
CA PRO A 34 7.37 -13.42 -27.87
C PRO A 34 7.77 -12.20 -27.01
N GLY A 35 9.06 -12.10 -26.68
CA GLY A 35 9.59 -11.04 -25.83
C GLY A 35 11.12 -10.89 -25.98
N PRO A 36 11.70 -9.82 -25.42
CA PRO A 36 13.14 -9.60 -25.48
C PRO A 36 13.90 -10.71 -24.74
N PHE A 37 15.09 -11.05 -25.25
CA PHE A 37 15.91 -12.12 -24.68
C PHE A 37 16.41 -11.74 -23.27
N PRO A 38 16.02 -12.50 -22.24
CA PRO A 38 16.42 -12.21 -20.87
C PRO A 38 17.88 -12.60 -20.61
N LEU A 39 18.64 -11.72 -19.96
CA LEU A 39 20.02 -11.99 -19.56
C LEU A 39 20.06 -12.95 -18.36
N PRO A 40 21.14 -13.74 -18.20
CA PRO A 40 21.36 -14.53 -17.00
C PRO A 40 21.33 -13.66 -15.75
N ILE A 41 20.69 -14.14 -14.67
CA ILE A 41 20.53 -13.49 -13.35
C ILE A 41 19.60 -12.27 -13.35
N ILE A 42 19.81 -11.34 -14.27
CA ILE A 42 19.18 -10.01 -14.27
C ILE A 42 17.88 -9.99 -15.10
N GLY A 43 17.67 -10.99 -15.96
CA GLY A 43 16.48 -11.09 -16.79
C GLY A 43 16.40 -9.92 -17.77
N ASN A 44 15.21 -9.31 -17.86
CA ASN A 44 14.95 -8.18 -18.76
C ASN A 44 15.13 -6.80 -18.09
N LEU A 45 15.92 -6.70 -17.02
CA LEU A 45 16.08 -5.44 -16.28
C LEU A 45 16.64 -4.30 -17.16
N PHE A 46 17.55 -4.59 -18.08
CA PHE A 46 18.14 -3.57 -18.97
C PHE A 46 17.14 -3.03 -20.00
N GLN A 47 16.06 -3.79 -20.25
CA GLN A 47 14.95 -3.43 -21.11
C GLN A 47 13.85 -2.69 -20.35
N LEU A 48 13.92 -2.65 -19.00
CA LEU A 48 12.97 -1.93 -18.15
C LEU A 48 13.52 -0.55 -17.79
N GLU A 49 12.80 0.50 -18.16
CA GLU A 49 13.05 1.81 -17.58
C GLU A 49 12.47 1.84 -16.16
N LEU A 50 13.33 1.70 -15.14
CA LEU A 50 12.95 1.68 -13.72
C LEU A 50 12.14 2.91 -13.25
N LYS A 51 12.06 3.97 -14.07
CA LYS A 51 11.23 5.16 -13.83
C LYS A 51 9.76 4.96 -14.22
N ASN A 52 9.41 3.94 -15.02
CA ASN A 52 8.07 3.70 -15.55
C ASN A 52 7.78 2.19 -15.66
N ILE A 53 7.56 1.52 -14.52
CA ILE A 53 7.13 0.12 -14.45
C ILE A 53 5.74 0.05 -13.81
N PRO A 54 4.64 0.23 -14.56
CA PRO A 54 3.34 0.00 -13.98
C PRO A 54 2.97 -1.47 -14.11
N LYS A 55 3.12 -2.24 -13.01
CA LYS A 55 2.02 -3.04 -12.43
C LYS A 55 2.45 -3.93 -11.25
N SER A 56 1.55 -3.96 -10.25
CA SER A 56 1.27 -5.00 -9.25
C SER A 56 1.73 -4.72 -7.82
N PHE A 57 0.86 -4.14 -6.99
CA PHE A 57 1.01 -4.06 -5.53
C PHE A 57 -0.37 -4.01 -4.82
N THR A 58 -0.51 -4.51 -3.55
CA THR A 58 -1.32 -4.07 -2.31
C THR A 58 -2.17 -5.10 -1.46
N GLN A 59 -1.71 -5.86 -0.47
CA GLN A 59 -2.29 -6.96 0.40
C GLN A 59 -3.75 -7.52 0.34
N ILE A 60 -4.77 -6.90 -0.25
CA ILE A 60 -5.70 -7.62 -1.16
C ILE A 60 -4.97 -7.80 -2.49
N ILE A 61 -4.63 -6.70 -3.09
CA ILE A 61 -3.66 -6.47 -4.14
C ILE A 61 -2.20 -7.05 -3.88
N PHE A 62 -1.77 -7.61 -2.72
CA PHE A 62 -0.50 -8.38 -2.46
C PHE A 62 -0.71 -9.76 -1.83
N ASN A 63 -1.89 -10.06 -1.24
CA ASN A 63 -2.12 -11.38 -0.68
C ASN A 63 -2.45 -12.32 -1.83
N ASN A 64 -1.49 -13.17 -2.18
CA ASN A 64 -1.67 -14.24 -3.16
C ASN A 64 -2.05 -15.57 -2.51
N GLY A 65 -2.49 -15.55 -1.26
CA GLY A 65 -2.90 -16.70 -0.46
C GLY A 65 -4.39 -17.03 -0.58
N PRO A 66 -4.81 -18.21 -0.09
CA PRO A 66 -6.19 -18.70 -0.23
C PRO A 66 -7.21 -17.82 0.51
N THR A 67 -6.78 -17.08 1.54
CA THR A 67 -7.62 -16.19 2.35
C THR A 67 -8.06 -14.92 1.62
N TRP A 68 -7.39 -14.57 0.50
CA TRP A 68 -7.62 -13.33 -0.23
C TRP A 68 -9.07 -13.14 -0.68
N LYS A 69 -9.65 -14.19 -1.25
CA LYS A 69 -10.96 -14.13 -1.89
C LYS A 69 -12.06 -13.78 -0.89
N ASP A 70 -12.04 -14.44 0.27
CA ASP A 70 -13.08 -14.29 1.28
C ASP A 70 -12.92 -12.97 2.04
N ILE A 71 -11.69 -12.60 2.42
CA ILE A 71 -11.41 -11.29 3.04
C ILE A 71 -11.83 -10.15 2.10
N ARG A 72 -11.45 -10.20 0.81
CA ARG A 72 -11.85 -9.18 -0.18
C ARG A 72 -13.37 -9.10 -0.31
N ARG A 73 -14.04 -10.24 -0.44
CA ARG A 73 -15.50 -10.28 -0.59
C ARG A 73 -16.20 -9.70 0.64
N PHE A 74 -15.72 -10.05 1.83
CA PHE A 74 -16.28 -9.53 3.09
C PHE A 74 -16.06 -8.03 3.20
N SER A 75 -14.82 -7.54 3.05
CA SER A 75 -14.50 -6.10 3.14
C SER A 75 -15.32 -5.28 2.14
N LEU A 76 -15.46 -5.72 0.88
CA LEU A 76 -16.29 -5.04 -0.11
C LEU A 76 -17.76 -5.00 0.27
N THR A 77 -18.28 -6.11 0.82
CA THR A 77 -19.67 -6.18 1.29
C THR A 77 -19.89 -5.22 2.45
N THR A 78 -18.96 -5.18 3.41
CA THR A 78 -19.00 -4.26 4.56
C THR A 78 -18.92 -2.81 4.11
N LEU A 79 -17.98 -2.45 3.23
CA LEU A 79 -17.89 -1.09 2.67
C LEU A 79 -19.20 -0.66 1.98
N ARG A 80 -19.82 -1.56 1.19
CA ARG A 80 -21.12 -1.32 0.56
C ARG A 80 -22.24 -1.13 1.59
N ASN A 81 -22.24 -1.90 2.67
CA ASN A 81 -23.23 -1.79 3.73
C ASN A 81 -23.07 -0.47 4.53
N TYR A 82 -21.83 -0.02 4.75
CA TYR A 82 -21.52 1.25 5.42
C TYR A 82 -21.83 2.49 4.57
N GLY A 83 -22.23 2.30 3.31
CA GLY A 83 -22.78 3.37 2.49
C GLY A 83 -22.06 3.63 1.17
N MET A 84 -21.14 2.77 0.72
CA MET A 84 -20.57 2.90 -0.62
C MET A 84 -21.69 2.83 -1.67
N GLY A 85 -21.95 3.97 -2.33
CA GLY A 85 -23.06 4.15 -3.27
C GLY A 85 -24.43 4.46 -2.64
N LYS A 86 -24.50 4.91 -1.38
CA LYS A 86 -25.73 5.33 -0.67
C LYS A 86 -25.52 6.66 0.09
N GLN A 87 -26.60 7.23 0.64
CA GLN A 87 -26.61 8.48 1.42
C GLN A 87 -25.61 8.51 2.60
N GLY A 88 -25.18 7.34 3.11
CA GLY A 88 -24.21 7.24 4.21
C GLY A 88 -22.82 7.80 3.85
N TYR A 89 -22.32 7.58 2.63
CA TYR A 89 -21.02 8.12 2.24
C TYR A 89 -21.12 9.59 1.84
N GLU A 90 -22.20 9.96 1.16
CA GLU A 90 -22.45 11.35 0.79
C GLU A 90 -22.48 12.26 2.02
N SER A 91 -23.23 11.87 3.07
CA SER A 91 -23.29 12.65 4.31
C SER A 91 -21.95 12.73 5.05
N ARG A 92 -21.12 11.66 5.04
CA ARG A 92 -19.76 11.70 5.60
C ARG A 92 -18.85 12.65 4.83
N ILE A 93 -18.90 12.61 3.49
CA ILE A 93 -18.10 13.49 2.63
C ILE A 93 -18.54 14.94 2.78
N GLN A 94 -19.85 15.21 2.81
CA GLN A 94 -20.39 16.55 3.05
C GLN A 94 -19.99 17.09 4.42
N ARG A 95 -20.06 16.26 5.47
CA ARG A 95 -19.60 16.62 6.80
C ARG A 95 -18.12 16.96 6.80
N GLU A 96 -17.29 16.14 6.16
CA GLU A 96 -15.85 16.39 6.08
C GLU A 96 -15.51 17.65 5.26
N ALA A 97 -16.29 17.93 4.21
CA ALA A 97 -16.12 19.13 3.41
C ALA A 97 -16.26 20.41 4.26
N HIS A 98 -17.10 20.40 5.31
CA HIS A 98 -17.18 21.55 6.22
C HIS A 98 -15.85 21.82 6.95
N PHE A 99 -15.19 20.77 7.47
CA PHE A 99 -13.88 20.92 8.13
C PHE A 99 -12.80 21.34 7.14
N LEU A 100 -12.80 20.78 5.93
CA LEU A 100 -11.87 21.17 4.87
C LEU A 100 -12.02 22.64 4.50
N LEU A 101 -13.26 23.12 4.32
CA LEU A 101 -13.53 24.53 4.01
C LEU A 101 -13.13 25.46 5.16
N GLU A 102 -13.30 25.04 6.42
CA GLU A 102 -12.83 25.79 7.58
C GLU A 102 -11.31 25.89 7.59
N ALA A 103 -10.60 24.78 7.36
CA ALA A 103 -9.14 24.76 7.28
C ALA A 103 -8.61 25.64 6.13
N LEU A 104 -9.26 25.59 4.96
CA LEU A 104 -8.92 26.46 3.83
C LEU A 104 -9.15 27.94 4.15
N ARG A 105 -10.23 28.31 4.84
CA ARG A 105 -10.47 29.71 5.26
C ARG A 105 -9.42 30.22 6.24
N LYS A 106 -8.90 29.35 7.12
CA LYS A 106 -7.87 29.69 8.10
C LYS A 106 -6.54 30.09 7.46
N THR A 107 -6.27 29.75 6.20
CA THR A 107 -5.07 30.20 5.49
C THR A 107 -5.12 31.69 5.12
N GLN A 108 -6.30 32.33 5.19
CA GLN A 108 -6.49 33.76 4.89
C GLN A 108 -5.94 34.18 3.51
N GLY A 109 -5.97 33.28 2.53
CA GLY A 109 -5.46 33.53 1.19
C GLY A 109 -3.93 33.63 1.10
N GLN A 110 -3.21 33.32 2.18
CA GLN A 110 -1.75 33.25 2.16
C GLN A 110 -1.29 31.98 1.43
N PRO A 111 -0.09 31.99 0.80
CA PRO A 111 0.49 30.80 0.21
C PRO A 111 0.66 29.67 1.24
N PHE A 112 0.25 28.46 0.87
CA PHE A 112 0.38 27.26 1.71
C PHE A 112 0.62 26.01 0.85
N ASP A 113 1.20 24.97 1.45
CA ASP A 113 1.30 23.65 0.82
C ASP A 113 0.01 22.87 1.07
N PRO A 114 -0.75 22.48 0.02
CA PRO A 114 -2.02 21.79 0.19
C PRO A 114 -1.87 20.33 0.65
N THR A 115 -0.68 19.73 0.58
CA THR A 115 -0.44 18.29 0.77
C THR A 115 -1.06 17.72 2.04
N PHE A 116 -0.83 18.37 3.18
CA PHE A 116 -1.32 17.94 4.49
C PHE A 116 -2.57 18.67 4.95
N LEU A 117 -3.19 19.50 4.08
CA LEU A 117 -4.47 20.16 4.37
C LEU A 117 -5.61 19.44 3.65
N ILE A 118 -5.48 19.27 2.33
CA ILE A 118 -6.53 18.61 1.53
C ILE A 118 -6.54 17.10 1.76
N GLY A 119 -5.39 16.52 2.13
CA GLY A 119 -5.27 15.09 2.43
C GLY A 119 -5.99 14.68 3.72
N CYS A 120 -6.28 15.62 4.61
CA CYS A 120 -7.02 15.36 5.84
C CYS A 120 -8.43 14.85 5.54
N ALA A 121 -9.09 15.42 4.53
CA ALA A 121 -10.45 15.06 4.17
C ALA A 121 -10.61 13.58 3.80
N PRO A 122 -9.91 13.02 2.79
CA PRO A 122 -10.02 11.59 2.50
C PRO A 122 -9.57 10.72 3.67
N CYS A 123 -8.57 11.16 4.46
CA CYS A 123 -8.09 10.42 5.62
C CYS A 123 -9.15 10.30 6.73
N ASN A 124 -9.85 11.39 7.05
CA ASN A 124 -10.94 11.39 8.02
C ASN A 124 -12.16 10.60 7.54
N VAL A 125 -12.51 10.70 6.25
CA VAL A 125 -13.63 9.93 5.67
C VAL A 125 -13.37 8.43 5.84
N ILE A 126 -12.17 7.95 5.52
CA ILE A 126 -11.84 6.53 5.70
C ILE A 126 -11.66 6.16 7.18
N ALA A 127 -11.10 7.06 8.02
CA ALA A 127 -10.96 6.81 9.45
C ALA A 127 -12.31 6.66 10.17
N ASP A 128 -13.33 7.41 9.76
CA ASP A 128 -14.69 7.27 10.28
C ASP A 128 -15.32 5.93 9.87
N ILE A 129 -14.96 5.38 8.71
CA ILE A 129 -15.43 4.05 8.27
C ILE A 129 -14.69 2.93 9.01
N LEU A 130 -13.40 3.09 9.24
CA LEU A 130 -12.54 2.05 9.80
C LEU A 130 -12.56 2.01 11.32
N PHE A 131 -12.60 3.15 11.99
CA PHE A 131 -12.38 3.29 13.44
C PHE A 131 -13.44 4.14 14.14
N ARG A 132 -14.45 4.62 13.39
CA ARG A 132 -15.41 5.63 13.85
C ARG A 132 -14.71 6.83 14.52
N LYS A 133 -13.56 7.23 13.96
CA LYS A 133 -12.68 8.26 14.51
C LYS A 133 -12.58 9.44 13.54
N HIS A 134 -12.65 10.64 14.11
CA HIS A 134 -12.39 11.88 13.42
C HIS A 134 -11.19 12.57 14.07
N PHE A 135 -10.22 12.98 13.26
CA PHE A 135 -9.02 13.68 13.72
C PHE A 135 -9.15 15.18 13.52
N ASP A 136 -8.56 15.96 14.44
CA ASP A 136 -8.30 17.37 14.18
C ASP A 136 -7.20 17.50 13.12
N TYR A 137 -7.30 18.51 12.25
CA TYR A 137 -6.34 18.70 11.16
C TYR A 137 -4.94 19.08 11.67
N ASN A 138 -4.83 19.50 12.93
CA ASN A 138 -3.56 19.82 13.58
C ASN A 138 -3.08 18.73 14.55
N ASP A 139 -3.79 17.59 14.64
CA ASP A 139 -3.37 16.49 15.51
C ASP A 139 -2.02 15.92 15.02
N GLU A 140 -1.02 15.89 15.92
CA GLU A 140 0.34 15.49 15.57
C GLU A 140 0.42 14.04 15.07
N LYS A 141 -0.35 13.13 15.67
CA LYS A 141 -0.38 11.71 15.26
C LYS A 141 -1.03 11.57 13.89
N PHE A 142 -2.08 12.34 13.62
CA PHE A 142 -2.76 12.36 12.33
C PHE A 142 -1.85 12.86 11.21
N LEU A 143 -1.21 14.02 11.41
CA LEU A 143 -0.24 14.56 10.47
C LEU A 143 0.96 13.61 10.27
N ARG A 144 1.40 12.93 11.34
CA ARG A 144 2.43 11.89 11.24
C ARG A 144 2.00 10.74 10.34
N LEU A 145 0.79 10.21 10.49
CA LEU A 145 0.27 9.13 9.64
C LEU A 145 0.19 9.55 8.18
N MET A 146 -0.34 10.75 7.92
CA MET A 146 -0.38 11.31 6.57
C MET A 146 1.02 11.48 5.96
N TYR A 147 1.98 11.96 6.76
CA TYR A 147 3.38 12.05 6.33
C TYR A 147 3.94 10.68 5.92
N LEU A 148 3.70 9.64 6.72
CA LEU A 148 4.17 8.28 6.42
C LEU A 148 3.53 7.72 5.14
N PHE A 149 2.24 7.97 4.93
CA PHE A 149 1.54 7.59 3.69
C PHE A 149 2.15 8.29 2.48
N ASN A 150 2.34 9.60 2.56
CA ASN A 150 2.90 10.37 1.47
C ASN A 150 4.34 9.97 1.16
N GLU A 151 5.19 9.83 2.18
CA GLU A 151 6.58 9.41 2.03
C GLU A 151 6.66 8.00 1.44
N ASN A 152 5.81 7.05 1.87
CA ASN A 152 5.77 5.72 1.28
C ASN A 152 5.35 5.75 -0.19
N PHE A 153 4.32 6.52 -0.56
CA PHE A 153 3.83 6.58 -1.93
C PHE A 153 4.86 7.22 -2.88
N GLN A 154 5.53 8.28 -2.44
CA GLN A 154 6.64 8.88 -3.16
C GLN A 154 7.79 7.89 -3.33
N LEU A 155 8.22 7.26 -2.24
CA LEU A 155 9.33 6.32 -2.25
C LEU A 155 9.03 5.10 -3.14
N LEU A 156 7.84 4.51 -3.05
CA LEU A 156 7.44 3.35 -3.87
C LEU A 156 7.51 3.65 -5.38
N SER A 157 7.37 4.92 -5.76
CA SER A 157 7.48 5.39 -7.14
C SER A 157 8.94 5.64 -7.59
N THR A 158 9.93 5.48 -6.69
CA THR A 158 11.34 5.72 -7.02
C THR A 158 12.00 4.52 -7.71
N PRO A 159 13.00 4.76 -8.59
CA PRO A 159 13.73 3.68 -9.28
C PRO A 159 14.39 2.68 -8.32
N TRP A 160 14.87 3.14 -7.16
CA TRP A 160 15.49 2.26 -6.16
C TRP A 160 14.49 1.23 -5.62
N LEU A 161 13.23 1.62 -5.41
CA LEU A 161 12.20 0.70 -4.90
C LEU A 161 11.63 -0.20 -5.99
N GLN A 162 11.61 0.27 -7.23
CA GLN A 162 11.35 -0.61 -8.38
C GLN A 162 12.42 -1.70 -8.50
N LEU A 163 13.70 -1.35 -8.29
CA LEU A 163 14.79 -2.32 -8.27
C LEU A 163 14.67 -3.29 -7.07
N TYR A 164 14.43 -2.76 -5.87
CA TYR A 164 14.21 -3.57 -4.66
C TYR A 164 13.07 -4.57 -4.82
N ASN A 165 11.95 -4.17 -5.45
CA ASN A 165 10.81 -5.04 -5.68
C ASN A 165 11.15 -6.26 -6.54
N ASN A 166 12.04 -6.10 -7.53
CA ASN A 166 12.46 -7.19 -8.41
C ASN A 166 13.58 -8.06 -7.81
N PHE A 167 14.43 -7.49 -6.95
CA PHE A 167 15.57 -8.19 -6.33
C PHE A 167 15.60 -8.04 -4.80
N PRO A 168 14.53 -8.44 -4.08
CA PRO A 168 14.43 -8.19 -2.65
C PRO A 168 15.50 -8.97 -1.86
N SER A 169 15.73 -10.24 -2.16
CA SER A 169 16.70 -11.09 -1.44
C SER A 169 18.13 -10.56 -1.51
N LEU A 170 18.52 -9.97 -2.64
CA LEU A 170 19.85 -9.40 -2.84
C LEU A 170 20.00 -8.05 -2.13
N LEU A 171 18.95 -7.21 -2.18
CA LEU A 171 19.04 -5.80 -1.79
C LEU A 171 18.57 -5.52 -0.36
N HIS A 172 17.85 -6.44 0.28
CA HIS A 172 17.25 -6.25 1.62
C HIS A 172 18.27 -5.90 2.70
N TYR A 173 19.45 -6.50 2.65
CA TYR A 173 20.50 -6.24 3.63
C TYR A 173 21.41 -5.07 3.26
N LEU A 174 21.23 -4.44 2.10
CA LEU A 174 21.99 -3.25 1.70
C LEU A 174 21.36 -1.97 2.27
N PRO A 175 22.14 -0.89 2.46
CA PRO A 175 21.57 0.41 2.80
C PRO A 175 20.72 0.93 1.64
N GLY A 176 19.59 1.60 1.94
CA GLY A 176 18.74 2.22 0.92
C GLY A 176 17.37 2.63 1.45
N SER A 177 16.59 3.33 0.62
CA SER A 177 15.27 3.85 1.02
C SER A 177 14.22 2.76 1.26
N HIS A 178 14.45 1.50 0.84
CA HIS A 178 13.56 0.37 1.15
C HIS A 178 13.47 0.14 2.67
N ARG A 179 14.56 0.38 3.41
CA ARG A 179 14.56 0.33 4.88
C ARG A 179 13.67 1.39 5.49
N LYS A 180 13.59 2.58 4.89
CA LYS A 180 12.71 3.66 5.34
C LYS A 180 11.26 3.27 5.12
N VAL A 181 10.91 2.74 3.95
CA VAL A 181 9.55 2.20 3.69
C VAL A 181 9.18 1.10 4.68
N MET A 182 10.07 0.14 4.95
CA MET A 182 9.78 -0.92 5.93
C MET A 182 9.54 -0.37 7.34
N LYS A 183 10.31 0.63 7.78
CA LYS A 183 10.09 1.31 9.07
C LYS A 183 8.74 2.04 9.10
N ASN A 184 8.42 2.78 8.04
CA ASN A 184 7.17 3.51 7.93
C ASN A 184 5.95 2.56 7.93
N VAL A 185 6.03 1.45 7.18
CA VAL A 185 4.99 0.41 7.16
C VAL A 185 4.82 -0.22 8.54
N ALA A 186 5.91 -0.50 9.25
CA ALA A 186 5.84 -1.02 10.62
C ALA A 186 5.18 -0.02 11.58
N GLU A 187 5.50 1.28 11.48
CA GLU A 187 4.92 2.34 12.30
C GLU A 187 3.40 2.48 12.07
N ILE A 188 2.97 2.47 10.80
CA ILE A 188 1.55 2.46 10.43
C ILE A 188 0.86 1.20 10.98
N LYS A 189 1.47 0.03 10.79
CA LYS A 189 0.92 -1.25 11.26
C LYS A 189 0.76 -1.27 12.78
N GLU A 190 1.72 -0.74 13.53
CA GLU A 190 1.64 -0.64 14.99
C GLU A 190 0.48 0.26 15.43
N TYR A 191 0.37 1.46 14.83
CA TYR A 191 -0.74 2.37 15.10
C TYR A 191 -2.11 1.69 14.89
N VAL A 192 -2.28 0.99 13.76
CA VAL A 192 -3.51 0.26 13.46
C VAL A 192 -3.69 -0.91 14.42
N SER A 193 -2.64 -1.63 14.77
CA SER A 193 -2.70 -2.76 15.70
C SER A 193 -3.22 -2.33 17.07
N GLU A 194 -2.74 -1.20 17.60
CA GLU A 194 -3.26 -0.62 18.83
C GLU A 194 -4.76 -0.33 18.73
N ARG A 195 -5.22 0.29 17.64
CA ARG A 195 -6.65 0.59 17.45
C ARG A 195 -7.48 -0.69 17.37
N VAL A 196 -7.01 -1.71 16.65
CA VAL A 196 -7.71 -3.01 16.56
C VAL A 196 -7.81 -3.67 17.94
N LYS A 197 -6.75 -3.61 18.76
CA LYS A 197 -6.76 -4.13 20.14
C LYS A 197 -7.75 -3.37 21.02
N GLU A 198 -7.84 -2.04 20.90
CA GLU A 198 -8.85 -1.25 21.61
C GLU A 198 -10.27 -1.61 21.19
N HIS A 199 -10.52 -1.83 19.90
CA HIS A 199 -11.83 -2.25 19.42
C HIS A 199 -12.22 -3.61 20.00
N LEU A 200 -11.28 -4.55 20.05
CA LEU A 200 -11.49 -5.86 20.65
C LEU A 200 -11.85 -5.78 22.15
N GLN A 201 -11.22 -4.87 22.90
CA GLN A 201 -11.49 -4.71 24.34
C GLN A 201 -12.91 -4.17 24.61
N SER A 202 -13.45 -3.34 23.73
CA SER A 202 -14.76 -2.71 23.88
C SER A 202 -15.80 -3.25 22.88
N LEU A 203 -15.58 -4.46 22.35
CA LEU A 203 -16.41 -5.01 21.28
C LEU A 203 -17.79 -5.42 21.82
N ASP A 204 -18.84 -4.93 21.18
CA ASP A 204 -20.20 -5.46 21.33
C ASP A 204 -20.61 -6.16 20.01
N PRO A 205 -20.67 -7.50 19.98
CA PRO A 205 -21.04 -8.24 18.78
C PRO A 205 -22.43 -7.91 18.24
N ASN A 206 -23.34 -7.39 19.07
CA ASN A 206 -24.70 -7.03 18.66
C ASN A 206 -24.76 -5.64 18.01
N CYS A 207 -23.74 -4.80 18.22
CA CYS A 207 -23.72 -3.41 17.74
C CYS A 207 -22.34 -3.03 17.16
N PRO A 208 -21.96 -3.58 15.97
CA PRO A 208 -20.70 -3.22 15.33
C PRO A 208 -20.64 -1.73 14.97
N ARG A 209 -19.63 -1.01 15.45
CA ARG A 209 -19.52 0.45 15.29
C ARG A 209 -18.94 0.86 13.94
N ASP A 210 -18.01 0.07 13.43
CA ASP A 210 -17.21 0.35 12.22
C ASP A 210 -16.72 -0.95 11.56
N LEU A 211 -15.99 -0.81 10.46
CA LEU A 211 -15.46 -1.95 9.71
C LEU A 211 -14.53 -2.83 10.56
N THR A 212 -13.79 -2.24 11.50
CA THR A 212 -12.89 -3.01 12.39
C THR A 212 -13.71 -3.91 13.31
N ASP A 213 -14.78 -3.41 13.92
CA ASP A 213 -15.70 -4.25 14.71
C ASP A 213 -16.31 -5.37 13.86
N CYS A 214 -16.73 -5.08 12.62
CA CYS A 214 -17.27 -6.12 11.73
C CYS A 214 -16.27 -7.25 11.47
N LEU A 215 -15.00 -6.92 11.22
CA LEU A 215 -13.93 -7.91 11.04
C LEU A 215 -13.67 -8.72 12.31
N LEU A 216 -13.69 -8.07 13.47
CA LEU A 216 -13.51 -8.74 14.76
C LEU A 216 -14.67 -9.69 15.07
N VAL A 217 -15.92 -9.30 14.77
CA VAL A 217 -17.09 -10.17 14.93
C VAL A 217 -16.99 -11.42 14.06
N GLU A 218 -16.55 -11.31 12.80
CA GLU A 218 -16.30 -12.49 11.97
C GLU A 218 -15.19 -13.38 12.53
N MET A 219 -14.11 -12.78 13.04
CA MET A 219 -13.05 -13.53 13.73
C MET A 219 -13.58 -14.27 14.97
N GLU A 220 -14.53 -13.69 15.72
CA GLU A 220 -15.14 -14.37 16.87
C GLU A 220 -16.01 -15.56 16.45
N LYS A 221 -16.76 -15.44 15.35
CA LYS A 221 -17.58 -16.53 14.80
C LYS A 221 -16.74 -17.74 14.37
N GLU A 222 -15.52 -17.50 13.91
CA GLU A 222 -14.60 -18.55 13.44
C GLU A 222 -13.71 -19.16 14.54
N LYS A 223 -13.87 -18.78 15.82
CA LYS A 223 -13.01 -19.28 16.91
C LYS A 223 -12.95 -20.82 17.01
N HIS A 224 -14.03 -21.50 16.65
CA HIS A 224 -14.18 -22.96 16.69
C HIS A 224 -13.93 -23.65 15.34
N SER A 225 -13.65 -22.90 14.28
CA SER A 225 -13.36 -23.45 12.95
C SER A 225 -11.95 -24.03 12.89
N ALA A 226 -11.79 -25.15 12.17
CA ALA A 226 -10.48 -25.79 11.97
C ALA A 226 -9.52 -24.94 11.12
N GLU A 227 -10.07 -24.13 10.20
CA GLU A 227 -9.32 -23.17 9.39
C GLU A 227 -9.74 -21.75 9.80
N ARG A 228 -8.78 -20.94 10.26
CA ARG A 228 -9.03 -19.54 10.65
C ARG A 228 -8.70 -18.62 9.48
N LEU A 229 -9.72 -17.95 8.93
CA LEU A 229 -9.52 -16.96 7.87
C LEU A 229 -9.07 -15.63 8.48
N TYR A 230 -9.63 -15.26 9.62
CA TYR A 230 -9.32 -14.01 10.31
C TYR A 230 -8.35 -14.25 11.47
N THR A 231 -7.26 -13.49 11.46
CA THR A 231 -6.30 -13.40 12.57
C THR A 231 -6.15 -11.94 12.97
N MET A 232 -5.74 -11.66 14.21
CA MET A 232 -5.49 -10.29 14.66
C MET A 232 -4.50 -9.55 13.75
N ASP A 233 -3.46 -10.25 13.29
CA ASP A 233 -2.50 -9.70 12.34
C ASP A 233 -3.14 -9.45 10.96
N GLY A 234 -3.92 -10.41 10.45
CA GLY A 234 -4.63 -10.27 9.18
C GLY A 234 -5.64 -9.12 9.16
N ILE A 235 -6.38 -8.92 10.27
CA ILE A 235 -7.29 -7.77 10.44
C ILE A 235 -6.49 -6.47 10.47
N THR A 236 -5.42 -6.41 11.26
CA THR A 236 -4.55 -5.24 11.34
C THR A 236 -4.03 -4.84 9.96
N VAL A 237 -3.54 -5.81 9.18
CA VAL A 237 -3.06 -5.60 7.81
C VAL A 237 -4.19 -5.11 6.90
N THR A 238 -5.36 -5.76 6.94
CA THR A 238 -6.52 -5.39 6.12
C THR A 238 -6.99 -3.96 6.40
N VAL A 239 -7.02 -3.56 7.67
CA VAL A 239 -7.42 -2.21 8.07
C VAL A 239 -6.35 -1.19 7.67
N ALA A 240 -5.06 -1.50 7.85
CA ALA A 240 -3.96 -0.64 7.41
C ALA A 240 -3.95 -0.41 5.89
N ASP A 241 -4.23 -1.46 5.11
CA ASP A 241 -4.38 -1.41 3.66
C ASP A 241 -5.47 -0.43 3.24
N LEU A 242 -6.68 -0.58 3.81
CA LEU A 242 -7.80 0.30 3.51
C LEU A 242 -7.50 1.74 3.93
N PHE A 243 -6.81 1.92 5.05
CA PHE A 243 -6.49 3.25 5.58
C PHE A 243 -5.52 4.00 4.67
N PHE A 244 -4.43 3.34 4.26
CA PHE A 244 -3.46 3.90 3.31
C PHE A 244 -4.10 4.14 1.93
N ALA A 245 -4.77 3.14 1.38
CA ALA A 245 -5.35 3.21 0.03
C ALA A 245 -6.44 4.28 -0.08
N GLY A 246 -7.31 4.40 0.93
CA GLY A 246 -8.38 5.39 0.99
C GLY A 246 -7.86 6.83 1.15
N THR A 247 -6.69 7.01 1.73
CA THR A 247 -6.10 8.33 1.99
C THR A 247 -5.28 8.84 0.80
N GLU A 248 -4.22 8.11 0.44
CA GLU A 248 -3.13 8.70 -0.35
C GLU A 248 -3.49 8.89 -1.83
N THR A 249 -4.26 7.95 -2.40
CA THR A 249 -4.66 7.99 -3.81
C THR A 249 -5.62 9.16 -4.08
N THR A 250 -6.62 9.34 -3.23
CA THR A 250 -7.58 10.46 -3.31
C THR A 250 -6.90 11.79 -3.01
N SER A 251 -6.07 11.87 -1.96
CA SER A 251 -5.30 13.06 -1.61
C SER A 251 -4.41 13.53 -2.77
N THR A 252 -3.65 12.60 -3.36
CA THR A 252 -2.80 12.91 -4.51
C THR A 252 -3.61 13.31 -5.74
N THR A 253 -4.75 12.66 -6.00
CA THR A 253 -5.63 13.02 -7.13
C THR A 253 -6.18 14.44 -6.97
N LEU A 254 -6.65 14.82 -5.79
CA LEU A 254 -7.11 16.18 -5.50
C LEU A 254 -5.97 17.20 -5.65
N ARG A 255 -4.77 16.87 -5.15
CA ARG A 255 -3.59 17.74 -5.27
C ARG A 255 -3.22 18.00 -6.73
N TYR A 256 -3.21 16.95 -7.56
CA TYR A 256 -3.01 17.07 -9.00
C TYR A 256 -4.15 17.84 -9.67
N GLY A 257 -5.39 17.59 -9.28
CA GLY A 257 -6.56 18.31 -9.80
C GLY A 257 -6.44 19.83 -9.60
N LEU A 258 -6.10 20.27 -8.38
CA LEU A 258 -5.87 21.68 -8.08
C LEU A 258 -4.74 22.27 -8.93
N LEU A 259 -3.62 21.57 -9.06
CA LEU A 259 -2.50 22.03 -9.90
C LEU A 259 -2.89 22.13 -11.38
N ILE A 260 -3.72 21.22 -11.87
CA ILE A 260 -4.23 21.24 -13.24
C ILE A 260 -5.17 22.44 -13.46
N LEU A 261 -6.08 22.71 -12.53
CA LEU A 261 -6.99 23.86 -12.62
C LEU A 261 -6.21 25.18 -12.60
N MET A 262 -5.21 25.31 -11.74
CA MET A 262 -4.31 26.48 -11.73
C MET A 262 -3.53 26.68 -13.04
N LYS A 263 -3.28 25.60 -13.78
CA LYS A 263 -2.60 25.65 -15.09
C LYS A 263 -3.55 26.09 -16.22
N TYR A 264 -4.85 25.81 -16.09
CA TYR A 264 -5.87 26.09 -17.10
C TYR A 264 -7.00 26.93 -16.46
N PRO A 265 -6.75 28.22 -16.16
CA PRO A 265 -7.70 29.07 -15.45
C PRO A 265 -9.03 29.28 -16.18
N GLU A 266 -9.07 29.06 -17.49
CA GLU A 266 -10.31 29.08 -18.29
C GLU A 266 -11.27 27.90 -18.01
N ILE A 267 -10.81 26.87 -17.29
CA ILE A 267 -11.62 25.69 -16.92
C ILE A 267 -12.18 25.81 -15.48
N GLU A 268 -11.49 26.56 -14.61
CA GLU A 268 -11.86 26.78 -13.19
C GLU A 268 -13.14 27.61 -13.04
#